data_AF-A0A3R7XHA7-F1
#
_entry.id   AF-A0A3R7XHA7-F1
#
_cell.length_a   1.000
_cell.length_b   1.000
_cell.length_c   1.000
_cell.angle_alpha   90.00
_cell.angle_beta   90.00
_cell.angle_gamma   90.00
#
_symmetry.space_group_name_H-M   'P 1'
#
loop_
_entity.id
_entity.type
_entity.pdbx_description
1 polymer ?
#
loop_
_entity_poly.entity_id
_entity_poly.type
_entity_poly.pdbx_seq_one_letter_code
_entity_poly.pdbx_strand_id
1 'polypeptide(L)'
;KLLRFANEAYDQGGLLIQEDLALLLTTSIRTIQRDMQEMRNQGIVVPTRGEIQDIGPTVSHKTQIIEFYLKGYEYTEIEQRTRHTGDSIKRYITGFSKVILLSDKGYDRLQIRELTNFSEKVIDEYLGLYATYKEIGADRIAQITTSSGKDFEAKKGGRGDSL
;
A
#
# COMPACT_ATOMS: atom_id res chain seq x y z
N LYS A 1 0.87 -17.59 -4.43
CA LYS A 1 1.32 -17.07 -5.74
C LYS A 1 0.23 -16.26 -6.43
N LEU A 2 -1.00 -16.78 -6.54
CA LEU A 2 -2.18 -16.09 -7.07
C LEU A 2 -2.39 -14.69 -6.48
N LEU A 3 -2.55 -14.62 -5.16
CA LEU A 3 -2.77 -13.33 -4.48
C LEU A 3 -1.63 -12.34 -4.71
N ARG A 4 -0.37 -12.80 -4.71
CA ARG A 4 0.78 -11.94 -5.01
C ARG A 4 0.69 -11.31 -6.40
N PHE A 5 0.38 -12.09 -7.43
CA PHE A 5 0.25 -11.55 -8.79
C PHE A 5 -0.93 -10.59 -8.94
N ALA A 6 -2.07 -10.93 -8.33
CA ALA A 6 -3.23 -10.05 -8.33
C ALA A 6 -2.92 -8.72 -7.62
N ASN A 7 -2.26 -8.79 -6.45
CA ASN A 7 -1.82 -7.62 -5.71
C ASN A 7 -0.79 -6.80 -6.51
N GLU A 8 0.23 -7.42 -7.10
CA GLU A 8 1.24 -6.72 -7.91
C GLU A 8 0.62 -5.99 -9.12
N ALA A 9 -0.35 -6.60 -9.80
CA ALA A 9 -1.07 -5.96 -10.89
C ALA A 9 -1.92 -4.78 -10.39
N TYR A 10 -2.67 -4.99 -9.31
CA TYR A 10 -3.47 -3.95 -8.66
C TYR A 10 -2.62 -2.75 -8.24
N ASP A 11 -1.46 -3.03 -7.65
CA ASP A 11 -0.50 -2.03 -7.17
C ASP A 11 0.06 -1.17 -8.32
N GLN A 12 0.11 -1.72 -9.54
CA GLN A 12 0.53 -1.04 -10.77
C GLN A 12 -0.63 -0.35 -11.51
N GLY A 13 -1.84 -0.33 -10.92
CA GLY A 13 -3.04 0.23 -11.52
C GLY A 13 -3.71 -0.68 -12.56
N GLY A 14 -3.25 -1.92 -12.69
CA GLY A 14 -3.86 -2.95 -13.54
C GLY A 14 -4.81 -3.85 -12.75
N LEU A 15 -5.76 -4.48 -13.45
CA LEU A 15 -6.63 -5.49 -12.85
C LEU A 15 -6.63 -6.72 -13.76
N LEU A 16 -6.10 -7.83 -13.23
CA LEU A 16 -6.10 -9.12 -13.91
C LEU A 16 -7.50 -9.74 -13.87
N ILE A 17 -7.89 -10.40 -14.95
CA ILE A 17 -9.04 -11.32 -14.96
C ILE A 17 -8.60 -12.73 -14.54
N GLN A 18 -9.56 -13.62 -14.27
CA GLN A 18 -9.25 -14.98 -13.81
C GLN A 18 -8.47 -15.78 -14.88
N GLU A 19 -8.73 -15.48 -16.16
CA GLU A 19 -8.05 -16.03 -17.33
C GLU A 19 -6.57 -15.63 -17.36
N ASP A 20 -6.25 -14.37 -17.07
CA ASP A 20 -4.86 -13.89 -17.00
C ASP A 20 -4.10 -14.62 -15.88
N LEU A 21 -4.74 -14.79 -14.72
CA LEU A 21 -4.16 -15.50 -13.59
C LEU A 21 -3.93 -16.98 -13.90
N ALA A 22 -4.88 -17.62 -14.58
CA ALA A 22 -4.74 -19.01 -15.02
C ALA A 22 -3.55 -19.17 -15.98
N LEU A 23 -3.40 -18.24 -16.93
CA LEU A 23 -2.27 -18.20 -17.86
C LEU A 23 -0.93 -17.98 -17.12
N LEU A 24 -0.85 -16.97 -16.25
CA LEU A 24 0.37 -16.62 -15.51
C LEU A 24 0.84 -17.72 -14.54
N LEU A 25 -0.10 -18.49 -13.98
CA LEU A 25 0.18 -19.57 -13.05
C LEU A 25 0.27 -20.95 -13.70
N THR A 26 0.13 -21.02 -15.02
CA THR A 26 0.12 -22.27 -15.79
C THR A 26 -0.88 -23.28 -15.19
N THR A 27 -2.11 -22.82 -14.92
CA THR A 27 -3.17 -23.61 -14.29
C THR A 27 -4.52 -23.38 -14.96
N SER A 28 -5.56 -24.09 -14.49
CA SER A 28 -6.92 -23.94 -15.02
C SER A 28 -7.68 -22.83 -14.30
N ILE A 29 -8.65 -22.21 -14.99
CA ILE A 29 -9.59 -21.25 -14.38
C ILE A 29 -10.32 -21.88 -13.19
N ARG A 30 -10.66 -23.17 -13.26
CA ARG A 30 -11.28 -23.91 -12.14
C ARG A 30 -10.38 -23.94 -10.90
N THR A 31 -9.07 -24.06 -11.08
CA THR A 31 -8.09 -23.98 -10.00
C THR A 31 -8.08 -22.58 -9.40
N ILE A 32 -8.04 -21.53 -10.24
CA ILE A 32 -8.11 -20.13 -9.79
C ILE A 32 -9.35 -19.87 -8.95
N GLN A 33 -10.53 -20.31 -9.43
CA GLN A 33 -11.80 -20.14 -8.72
C GLN A 33 -11.81 -20.86 -7.38
N ARG A 34 -11.33 -22.11 -7.33
CA ARG A 34 -11.21 -22.86 -6.07
C ARG A 34 -10.31 -22.13 -5.07
N ASP A 35 -9.12 -21.72 -5.51
CA ASP A 35 -8.13 -21.05 -4.66
C ASP A 35 -8.65 -19.68 -4.19
N MET A 36 -9.35 -18.93 -5.05
CA MET A 36 -10.02 -17.68 -4.68
C MET A 36 -11.13 -17.91 -3.65
N GLN A 37 -11.93 -18.97 -3.78
CA GLN A 37 -12.96 -19.31 -2.81
C GLN A 37 -12.37 -19.70 -1.45
N GLU A 38 -11.28 -20.48 -1.43
CA GLU A 38 -10.56 -20.81 -0.20
C GLU A 38 -10.02 -19.56 0.49
N MET A 39 -9.43 -18.62 -0.26
CA MET A 39 -8.98 -17.33 0.27
C MET A 39 -10.14 -16.50 0.81
N ARG A 40 -11.27 -16.46 0.11
CA ARG A 40 -12.48 -15.76 0.55
C ARG A 40 -13.01 -16.31 1.87
N ASN A 41 -13.00 -17.64 2.04
CA ASN A 41 -13.38 -18.29 3.30
C ASN A 41 -12.43 -17.94 4.47
N GLN A 42 -11.19 -17.55 4.17
CA GLN A 42 -10.21 -17.05 5.13
C GLN A 42 -10.31 -15.53 5.35
N GLY A 43 -11.30 -14.86 4.75
CA GLY A 43 -11.46 -13.41 4.80
C GLY A 43 -10.50 -12.63 3.89
N ILE A 44 -9.85 -13.31 2.95
CA ILE A 44 -8.88 -12.72 2.02
C ILE A 44 -9.54 -12.51 0.66
N VAL A 45 -9.61 -11.25 0.22
CA VAL A 45 -10.13 -10.89 -1.11
C VAL A 45 -8.98 -10.77 -2.09
N VAL A 46 -9.10 -11.43 -3.25
CA VAL A 46 -8.13 -11.33 -4.35
C VAL A 46 -8.56 -10.18 -5.27
N PRO A 47 -7.74 -9.13 -5.48
CA PRO A 47 -8.14 -7.98 -6.28
C PRO A 47 -8.07 -8.28 -7.78
N THR A 48 -9.05 -9.02 -8.29
CA THR A 48 -9.27 -9.22 -9.72
C THR A 48 -10.21 -8.15 -10.27
N ARG A 49 -10.28 -8.00 -11.60
CA ARG A 49 -11.20 -7.06 -12.23
C ARG A 49 -12.66 -7.27 -11.80
N GLY A 50 -13.12 -8.53 -11.78
CA GLY A 50 -14.48 -8.87 -11.36
C GLY A 50 -14.74 -8.48 -9.91
N GLU A 51 -13.85 -8.89 -9.00
CA GLU A 51 -13.99 -8.60 -7.56
C GLU A 51 -14.01 -7.09 -7.27
N ILE A 52 -13.16 -6.30 -7.93
CA ILE A 52 -13.12 -4.85 -7.71
C ILE A 52 -14.35 -4.14 -8.30
N GLN A 53 -14.89 -4.62 -9.42
CA GLN A 53 -16.13 -4.09 -10.00
C GLN A 53 -17.35 -4.39 -9.12
N ASP A 54 -17.39 -5.58 -8.50
CA ASP A 54 -18.52 -6.02 -7.68
C ASP A 54 -18.52 -5.42 -6.26
N ILE A 55 -17.35 -5.15 -5.67
CA ILE A 55 -17.24 -4.69 -4.27
C ILE A 55 -17.29 -3.15 -4.18
N GLY A 56 -17.11 -2.43 -5.29
CA GLY A 56 -16.95 -0.98 -5.29
C GLY A 56 -15.59 -0.55 -4.71
N PRO A 57 -15.37 0.76 -4.46
CA PRO A 57 -14.08 1.28 -4.00
C PRO A 57 -13.75 0.78 -2.58
N THR A 58 -13.23 -0.43 -2.51
CA THR A 58 -12.84 -1.10 -1.28
C THR A 58 -11.66 -0.35 -0.68
N VAL A 59 -11.72 -0.10 0.64
CA VAL A 59 -10.61 0.36 1.47
C VAL A 59 -9.35 -0.38 1.01
N SER A 60 -8.41 0.35 0.42
CA SER A 60 -7.45 -0.27 -0.49
C SER A 60 -6.61 -1.33 0.25
N HIS A 61 -6.37 -2.49 -0.34
CA HIS A 61 -5.60 -3.59 0.28
C HIS A 61 -4.24 -3.12 0.87
N LYS A 62 -3.67 -2.04 0.31
CA LYS A 62 -2.47 -1.35 0.82
C LYS A 62 -2.69 -0.54 2.11
N THR A 63 -3.88 0.01 2.36
CA THR A 63 -4.21 0.67 3.65
C THR A 63 -4.22 -0.33 4.80
N GLN A 64 -4.62 -1.58 4.55
CA GLN A 64 -4.59 -2.64 5.55
C GLN A 64 -3.16 -2.98 6.00
N ILE A 65 -2.17 -2.91 5.10
CA ILE A 65 -0.75 -3.07 5.45
C ILE A 65 -0.31 -1.99 6.44
N ILE A 66 -0.65 -0.73 6.14
CA ILE A 66 -0.31 0.41 6.99
C ILE A 66 -1.04 0.29 8.33
N GLU A 67 -2.30 -0.10 8.32
CA GLU A 67 -3.09 -0.34 9.53
C GLU A 67 -2.45 -1.40 10.43
N PHE A 68 -2.03 -2.54 9.88
CA PHE A 68 -1.32 -3.56 10.66
C PHE A 68 0.00 -3.03 11.21
N TYR A 69 0.78 -2.30 10.40
CA TYR A 69 2.00 -1.69 10.91
C TYR A 69 1.74 -0.74 12.09
N LEU A 70 0.72 0.11 11.99
CA LEU A 70 0.32 1.06 13.03
C LEU A 70 -0.22 0.37 14.29
N LYS A 71 -0.83 -0.82 14.15
CA LYS A 71 -1.26 -1.68 15.26
C LYS A 71 -0.11 -2.42 15.95
N GLY A 72 1.13 -2.27 15.45
CA GLY A 72 2.31 -2.85 16.08
C GLY A 72 2.76 -4.19 15.52
N TYR A 73 2.10 -4.74 14.49
CA TYR A 73 2.52 -6.00 13.88
C TYR A 73 3.92 -5.90 13.26
N GLU A 74 4.69 -6.97 13.38
CA GLU A 74 6.02 -7.08 12.76
C GLU A 74 5.92 -7.32 11.25
N TYR A 75 6.96 -6.94 10.50
CA TYR A 75 6.97 -7.07 9.04
C TYR A 75 6.65 -8.49 8.58
N THR A 76 7.22 -9.51 9.23
CA THR A 76 6.98 -10.92 8.91
C THR A 76 5.54 -11.35 9.16
N GLU A 77 4.87 -10.80 10.18
CA GLU A 77 3.44 -11.05 10.43
C GLU A 77 2.57 -10.39 9.36
N ILE A 78 2.94 -9.17 8.95
CA ILE A 78 2.24 -8.44 7.88
C ILE A 78 2.39 -9.19 6.55
N GLU A 79 3.58 -9.69 6.23
CA GLU A 79 3.82 -10.54 5.04
C GLU A 79 2.91 -11.78 5.05
N GLN A 80 2.81 -12.47 6.18
CA GLN A 80 1.99 -13.67 6.30
C GLN A 80 0.49 -13.37 6.15
N ARG A 81 0.02 -12.28 6.77
CA ARG A 81 -1.40 -11.89 6.77
C ARG A 81 -1.86 -11.34 5.43
N THR A 82 -1.03 -10.54 4.79
CA THR A 82 -1.41 -9.80 3.56
C THR A 82 -0.88 -10.47 2.29
N ARG A 83 0.04 -11.43 2.41
CA ARG A 83 0.75 -12.09 1.30
C ARG A 83 1.49 -11.12 0.37
N HIS A 84 1.82 -9.93 0.89
CA HIS A 84 2.76 -9.02 0.25
C HIS A 84 4.20 -9.38 0.60
N THR A 85 5.13 -8.97 -0.27
CA THR A 85 6.56 -9.04 0.00
C THR A 85 6.99 -7.91 0.95
N GLY A 86 8.06 -8.12 1.71
CA GLY A 86 8.66 -7.08 2.55
C GLY A 86 8.99 -5.80 1.79
N ASP A 87 9.44 -5.91 0.53
CA ASP A 87 9.66 -4.75 -0.34
C ASP A 87 8.38 -3.97 -0.63
N SER A 88 7.27 -4.66 -0.86
CA SER A 88 5.97 -4.02 -1.07
C SER A 88 5.48 -3.34 0.20
N ILE A 89 5.62 -4.00 1.35
CA ILE A 89 5.27 -3.45 2.66
C ILE A 89 6.09 -2.20 2.95
N LYS A 90 7.41 -2.27 2.76
CA LYS A 90 8.31 -1.13 2.92
C LYS A 90 7.91 0.04 2.03
N ARG A 91 7.59 -0.22 0.75
CA ARG A 91 7.11 0.80 -0.19
C ARG A 91 5.87 1.53 0.32
N TYR A 92 4.88 0.80 0.88
CA TYR A 92 3.68 1.41 1.44
C TYR A 92 3.96 2.25 2.67
N ILE A 93 4.77 1.75 3.60
CA ILE A 93 5.14 2.46 4.82
C ILE A 93 5.94 3.73 4.48
N THR A 94 6.87 3.67 3.53
CA THR A 94 7.61 4.84 3.06
C THR A 94 6.69 5.85 2.37
N GLY A 95 5.75 5.40 1.53
CA GLY A 95 4.77 6.28 0.89
C GLY A 95 3.91 7.01 1.91
N PHE A 96 3.38 6.27 2.89
CA PHE A 96 2.61 6.81 4.01
C PHE A 96 3.39 7.84 4.82
N SER A 97 4.63 7.51 5.18
CA SER A 97 5.50 8.42 5.93
C SER A 97 5.78 9.74 5.21
N LYS A 98 5.95 9.72 3.88
CA LYS A 98 6.12 10.94 3.08
C LYS A 98 4.88 11.83 3.12
N VAL A 99 3.69 11.25 3.01
CA VAL A 99 2.44 12.01 3.08
C VAL A 99 2.28 12.68 4.44
N ILE A 100 2.54 11.97 5.54
CA ILE A 100 2.51 12.56 6.89
C ILE A 100 3.53 13.70 7.01
N LEU A 101 4.79 13.45 6.63
CA LEU A 101 5.85 14.46 6.75
C LEU A 101 5.54 15.74 5.97
N LEU A 102 4.96 15.62 4.78
CA LEU A 102 4.57 16.77 3.98
C LEU A 102 3.33 17.47 4.57
N SER A 103 2.35 16.71 5.04
CA SER A 103 1.17 17.27 5.72
C SER A 103 1.57 18.05 6.99
N ASP A 104 2.46 17.50 7.82
CA ASP A 104 2.95 18.14 9.04
C ASP A 104 3.76 19.41 8.75
N LYS A 105 4.39 19.48 7.57
CA LYS A 105 5.08 20.69 7.07
C LYS A 105 4.12 21.74 6.48
N GLY A 106 2.81 21.47 6.46
CA GLY A 106 1.79 22.41 6.01
C GLY A 106 1.53 22.40 4.50
N TYR A 107 1.99 21.39 3.75
CA TYR A 107 1.68 21.26 2.34
C TYR A 107 0.21 20.83 2.15
N ASP A 108 -0.46 21.41 1.15
CA ASP A 108 -1.82 21.02 0.79
C ASP A 108 -1.85 19.72 -0.05
N ARG A 109 -3.05 19.17 -0.30
CA ARG A 109 -3.22 17.90 -1.03
C ARG A 109 -2.65 17.96 -2.45
N LEU A 110 -2.77 19.11 -3.13
CA LEU A 110 -2.32 19.26 -4.51
C LEU A 110 -0.79 19.26 -4.55
N GLN A 111 -0.15 19.97 -3.62
CA GLN A 111 1.31 19.97 -3.48
C GLN A 111 1.85 18.59 -3.09
N ILE A 112 1.19 17.88 -2.17
CA ILE A 112 1.56 16.52 -1.80
C ILE A 112 1.46 15.59 -3.01
N ARG A 113 0.39 15.70 -3.81
CA ARG A 113 0.22 14.95 -5.06
C ARG A 113 1.37 15.20 -6.02
N GLU A 114 1.75 16.46 -6.24
CA GLU A 114 2.85 16.83 -7.13
C GLU A 114 4.20 16.29 -6.65
N LEU A 115 4.43 16.26 -5.34
CA LEU A 115 5.70 15.80 -4.75
C LEU A 115 5.81 14.28 -4.64
N THR A 116 4.68 13.57 -4.58
CA THR A 116 4.64 12.11 -4.32
C THR A 116 4.15 11.29 -5.51
N ASN A 117 3.53 11.92 -6.50
CA ASN A 117 2.79 11.29 -7.60
C ASN A 117 1.65 10.37 -7.14
N PHE A 118 1.19 10.47 -5.88
CA PHE A 118 0.01 9.75 -5.41
C PHE A 118 -1.28 10.48 -5.80
N SER A 119 -2.34 9.75 -6.11
CA SER A 119 -3.65 10.38 -6.34
C SER A 119 -4.21 11.00 -5.06
N GLU A 120 -5.05 12.02 -5.19
CA GLU A 120 -5.72 12.68 -4.05
C GLU A 120 -6.45 11.68 -3.16
N LYS A 121 -7.14 10.70 -3.78
CA LYS A 121 -7.78 9.60 -3.05
C LYS A 121 -6.81 8.85 -2.13
N VAL A 122 -5.60 8.53 -2.59
CA VAL A 122 -4.59 7.81 -1.78
C VAL A 122 -4.06 8.70 -0.66
N ILE A 123 -3.88 9.99 -0.94
CA ILE A 123 -3.46 10.97 0.06
C ILE A 123 -4.52 11.05 1.17
N ASP A 124 -5.80 11.17 0.81
CA ASP A 124 -6.89 11.22 1.78
C ASP A 124 -7.03 9.92 2.58
N GLU A 125 -6.86 8.75 1.95
CA GLU A 125 -6.80 7.45 2.65
C GLU A 125 -5.67 7.43 3.70
N TYR A 126 -4.48 7.93 3.36
CA TYR A 126 -3.34 7.99 4.28
C TYR A 126 -3.57 8.99 5.42
N LEU A 127 -4.07 10.18 5.12
CA LEU A 127 -4.40 11.17 6.15
C LEU A 127 -5.51 10.66 7.09
N GLY A 128 -6.49 9.93 6.56
CA GLY A 128 -7.54 9.28 7.36
C GLY A 128 -6.99 8.22 8.32
N LEU A 129 -6.09 7.35 7.83
CA LEU A 129 -5.38 6.39 8.69
C LEU A 129 -4.56 7.09 9.76
N TYR A 130 -3.80 8.13 9.39
CA TYR A 130 -3.00 8.89 10.35
C TYR A 130 -3.87 9.48 11.46
N ALA A 131 -4.99 10.13 11.10
CA ALA A 131 -5.91 10.70 12.08
C ALA A 131 -6.51 9.65 13.02
N THR A 132 -6.77 8.44 12.52
CA THR A 132 -7.35 7.34 13.31
C THR A 132 -6.34 6.71 14.28
N TYR A 133 -5.07 6.58 13.86
CA TYR A 133 -4.06 5.82 14.60
C TYR A 133 -2.97 6.68 15.26
N LYS A 134 -3.00 8.02 15.12
CA LYS A 134 -1.94 8.91 15.67
C LYS A 134 -1.62 8.69 17.15
N GLU A 135 -2.61 8.34 17.98
CA GLU A 135 -2.42 8.11 19.40
C GLU A 135 -1.91 6.70 19.70
N ILE A 136 -2.54 5.67 19.11
CA ILE A 136 -2.23 4.26 19.39
C ILE A 136 -0.93 3.82 18.71
N GLY A 137 -0.67 4.32 17.51
CA GLY A 137 0.48 3.99 16.68
C GLY A 137 1.62 5.01 16.79
N ALA A 138 1.65 5.86 17.83
CA ALA A 138 2.59 6.97 17.97
C ALA A 138 4.06 6.53 17.82
N ASP A 139 4.45 5.42 18.46
CA ASP A 139 5.81 4.88 18.38
C ASP A 139 6.19 4.48 16.95
N ARG A 140 5.28 3.80 16.24
CA ARG A 140 5.47 3.36 14.85
C ARG A 140 5.52 4.55 13.90
N ILE A 141 4.69 5.57 14.13
CA ILE A 141 4.71 6.82 13.37
C ILE A 141 6.05 7.54 13.55
N ALA A 142 6.54 7.66 14.78
CA ALA A 142 7.82 8.31 15.07
C ALA A 142 9.01 7.59 14.41
N GLN A 143 8.98 6.26 14.37
CA GLN A 143 10.01 5.45 13.67
C GLN A 143 10.10 5.79 12.18
N ILE A 144 8.96 5.92 11.50
CA ILE A 144 8.93 6.11 10.05
C ILE A 144 9.17 7.56 9.65
N THR A 145 8.67 8.54 10.41
CA THR A 145 8.88 9.97 10.10
C THR A 145 10.32 10.40 10.35
N THR A 146 10.99 9.87 11.38
CA THR A 146 12.41 10.13 11.64
C THR A 146 13.31 9.61 10.51
N SER A 147 12.99 8.41 9.99
CA SER A 147 13.75 7.78 8.91
C SER A 147 13.56 8.53 7.58
N SER A 148 12.31 8.87 7.23
CA SER A 148 12.00 9.61 6.00
C SER A 148 12.49 11.06 6.02
N GLY A 149 12.58 11.70 7.20
CA GLY A 149 13.13 13.03 7.36
C GLY A 149 14.60 13.13 6.91
N LYS A 150 15.42 12.13 7.26
CA LYS A 150 16.83 12.06 6.84
C LYS A 150 16.99 11.90 5.33
N ASP A 151 16.16 11.08 4.70
CA ASP A 151 16.18 10.87 3.25
C ASP A 151 15.74 12.12 2.48
N PHE A 152 14.83 12.92 3.05
CA PHE A 152 14.36 14.17 2.45
C PHE A 152 15.42 15.28 2.52
N GLU A 153 16.09 15.42 3.66
CA GLU A 153 17.18 16.39 3.87
C GLU A 153 18.38 16.11 2.94
N ALA A 154 18.76 14.84 2.78
CA ALA A 154 19.85 14.43 1.88
C ALA A 154 19.61 14.81 0.41
N LYS A 155 18.34 14.84 -0.05
CA LYS A 155 18.00 15.26 -1.41
C LYS A 155 18.00 16.78 -1.61
N LYS A 156 17.85 17.56 -0.55
CA LYS A 156 17.86 19.03 -0.62
C LYS A 156 19.29 19.59 -0.74
N GLY A 157 20.29 18.87 -0.24
CA GLY A 157 21.72 19.23 -0.34
C GLY A 157 22.37 19.05 -1.72
N GLY A 158 21.65 18.54 -2.73
CA GLY A 158 22.19 18.26 -4.08
C GLY A 158 21.97 19.35 -5.14
N ARG A 159 21.38 20.50 -4.78
CA ARG A 159 21.26 21.67 -5.66
C ARG A 159 22.06 22.83 -5.06
N GLY A 160 23.37 22.80 -5.28
CA GLY A 160 24.28 23.91 -5.01
C GLY A 160 25.19 24.12 -6.21
N ASP A 161 24.95 25.24 -6.90
CA ASP A 161 25.81 26.02 -7.79
C ASP A 161 26.59 25.35 -8.93
N SER A 162 26.19 25.70 -10.15
CA SER A 162 27.15 26.05 -11.20
C SER A 162 26.56 27.20 -12.02
N LEU A 163 27.00 28.41 -11.69
CA LEU A 163 27.09 29.56 -12.59
C LEU A 163 28.08 29.24 -13.73
#